data_AF-A0A5Q4GF40-F1
#
_entry.id   AF-A0A5Q4GF40-F1
#
_cell.length_a   1.000
_cell.length_b   1.000
_cell.length_c   1.000
_cell.angle_alpha   90.00
_cell.angle_beta   90.00
_cell.angle_gamma   90.00
#
_symmetry.space_group_name_H-M   'P 1'
#
loop_
_entity.id
_entity.type
_entity.pdbx_description
1 polymer ?
#
loop_
_entity_poly.entity_id
_entity_poly.type
_entity_poly.pdbx_seq_one_letter_code
_entity_poly.pdbx_strand_id
1 'polypeptide(L)'
;MYQEHFGLADAPFRLTPDLGYCFEEGSQDAARTMVMTALDQGAGFIKVSGEVGLGKTLLCRRLLNELPAPYMTAWLPDPHVSPGTLRAALARDLGVRLPARPSQQEVHHRLQSHLAELVAAGRRPVFLIDEAQALSDGALETVRLLTNLETERRKLLQVVLFGQPELDQRLDSPQFRQLRQRIVYACRLEALDRNQVGRYLAHRLAAAGCRRPLFSPAAVAAIARASGGAPRLINVLADKSLLAAYGRGKAHVGRIEVRRAVADTEATRDTLWWPKWRPAARLAAFSVVAFGIFLALETWLGVVP
;
A
#
# COMPACT_ATOMS: atom_id res chain seq x y z
N MET A 1 3.48 31.60 6.97
CA MET A 1 4.26 32.04 8.16
C MET A 1 5.63 31.35 8.26
N TYR A 2 5.76 30.06 8.62
CA TYR A 2 7.10 29.43 8.62
C TYR A 2 7.64 29.21 7.19
N GLN A 3 6.75 29.00 6.21
CA GLN A 3 7.14 28.75 4.81
C GLN A 3 7.99 29.88 4.26
N GLU A 4 7.54 31.13 4.39
CA GLU A 4 8.28 32.34 3.99
C GLU A 4 9.63 32.43 4.70
N HIS A 5 9.66 32.22 6.03
CA HIS A 5 10.89 32.22 6.82
C HIS A 5 11.91 31.19 6.31
N PHE A 6 11.44 30.03 5.85
CA PHE A 6 12.31 28.98 5.31
C PHE A 6 12.48 29.03 3.78
N GLY A 7 11.83 29.95 3.07
CA GLY A 7 11.85 30.03 1.61
C GLY A 7 11.17 28.84 0.92
N LEU A 8 10.08 28.34 1.51
CA LEU A 8 9.29 27.23 0.97
C LEU A 8 8.12 27.78 0.14
N ALA A 9 7.93 27.24 -1.07
CA ALA A 9 6.83 27.60 -1.95
C ALA A 9 5.49 26.97 -1.51
N ASP A 10 5.56 25.86 -0.78
CA ASP A 10 4.40 25.14 -0.27
C ASP A 10 4.72 24.51 1.10
N ALA A 11 3.76 23.89 1.79
CA ALA A 11 3.98 23.16 3.04
C ALA A 11 4.46 21.71 2.73
N PRO A 12 5.77 21.42 2.84
CA PRO A 12 6.33 20.13 2.46
C PRO A 12 5.83 18.97 3.31
N PHE A 13 5.34 19.24 4.53
CA PHE A 13 5.00 18.21 5.51
C PHE A 13 3.51 17.98 5.78
N ARG A 14 2.63 18.38 4.84
CA ARG A 14 1.19 18.08 4.91
C ARG A 14 0.92 16.57 5.04
N LEU A 15 -0.20 16.26 5.70
CA LEU A 15 -0.68 14.90 5.91
C LEU A 15 -1.63 14.43 4.80
N THR A 16 -2.23 15.37 4.06
CA THR A 16 -3.06 15.06 2.91
C THR A 16 -2.23 14.34 1.85
N PRO A 17 -2.67 13.17 1.34
CA PRO A 17 -1.92 12.46 0.30
C PRO A 17 -1.84 13.29 -0.97
N ASP A 18 -0.61 13.67 -1.33
CA ASP A 18 -0.26 14.42 -2.53
C ASP A 18 0.84 13.68 -3.29
N LEU A 19 0.61 13.42 -4.57
CA LEU A 19 1.52 12.67 -5.42
C LEU A 19 2.74 13.48 -5.84
N GLY A 20 2.69 14.82 -5.79
CA GLY A 20 3.85 15.68 -6.01
C GLY A 20 4.94 15.52 -4.95
N TYR A 21 4.63 14.87 -3.82
CA TYR A 21 5.55 14.60 -2.72
C TYR A 21 5.81 13.10 -2.52
N CYS A 22 5.54 12.28 -3.53
CA CYS A 22 5.71 10.83 -3.45
C CYS A 22 7.20 10.46 -3.46
N PHE A 23 7.65 9.82 -2.38
CA PHE A 23 9.03 9.38 -2.25
C PHE A 23 9.21 8.01 -2.91
N GLU A 24 10.05 7.94 -3.95
CA GLU A 24 10.19 6.79 -4.85
C GLU A 24 11.29 5.81 -4.42
N GLU A 25 11.47 5.61 -3.12
CA GLU A 25 12.46 4.64 -2.62
C GLU A 25 11.88 3.77 -1.51
N GLY A 26 12.50 2.60 -1.32
CA GLY A 26 12.16 1.67 -0.24
C GLY A 26 10.98 0.76 -0.57
N SER A 27 10.29 0.27 0.46
CA SER A 27 9.27 -0.77 0.30
C SER A 27 8.05 -0.32 -0.53
N GLN A 28 7.76 0.98 -0.60
CA GLN A 28 6.65 1.49 -1.42
C GLN A 28 6.89 1.29 -2.91
N ASP A 29 8.11 1.57 -3.40
CA ASP A 29 8.46 1.39 -4.80
C ASP A 29 8.56 -0.09 -5.18
N ALA A 30 9.10 -0.93 -4.27
CA ALA A 30 9.07 -2.37 -4.43
C ALA A 30 7.63 -2.93 -4.49
N ALA A 31 6.74 -2.45 -3.61
CA ALA A 31 5.33 -2.83 -3.60
C ALA A 31 4.62 -2.39 -4.88
N ARG A 32 4.85 -1.15 -5.33
CA ARG A 32 4.35 -0.64 -6.61
C ARG A 32 4.77 -1.54 -7.78
N THR A 33 6.06 -1.83 -7.89
CA THR A 33 6.63 -2.67 -8.96
C THR A 33 6.01 -4.07 -8.95
N MET A 34 5.87 -4.66 -7.76
CA MET A 34 5.21 -5.96 -7.60
C MET A 34 3.75 -5.91 -8.05
N VAL A 35 2.98 -4.90 -7.62
CA VAL A 35 1.57 -4.76 -8.01
C VAL A 35 1.44 -4.60 -9.52
N MET A 36 2.23 -3.74 -10.15
CA MET A 36 2.20 -3.55 -11.60
C MET A 36 2.54 -4.85 -12.35
N THR A 37 3.59 -5.54 -11.92
CA THR A 37 3.99 -6.83 -12.50
C THR A 37 2.87 -7.88 -12.37
N ALA A 38 2.24 -7.95 -11.20
CA ALA A 38 1.15 -8.89 -10.96
C ALA A 38 -0.09 -8.58 -11.80
N LEU A 39 -0.43 -7.28 -11.96
CA LEU A 39 -1.51 -6.82 -12.81
C LEU A 39 -1.25 -7.11 -14.30
N ASP A 40 0.01 -6.99 -14.73
CA ASP A 40 0.42 -7.28 -16.10
C ASP A 40 0.30 -8.77 -16.44
N GLN A 41 0.57 -9.63 -15.46
CA GLN A 41 0.43 -11.09 -15.58
C GLN A 41 -1.01 -11.59 -15.43
N GLY A 42 -1.97 -10.71 -15.10
CA GLY A 42 -3.36 -11.11 -14.92
C GLY A 42 -3.64 -11.80 -13.58
N ALA A 43 -2.86 -11.49 -12.54
CA ALA A 43 -3.05 -12.07 -11.21
C ALA A 43 -4.43 -11.69 -10.63
N GLY A 44 -5.22 -12.68 -10.22
CA GLY A 44 -6.56 -12.44 -9.68
C GLY A 44 -6.56 -11.66 -8.36
N PHE A 45 -5.62 -11.95 -7.46
CA PHE A 45 -5.51 -11.29 -6.15
C PHE A 45 -4.09 -10.85 -5.82
N ILE A 46 -3.99 -9.62 -5.36
CA ILE A 46 -2.77 -8.98 -4.89
C ILE A 46 -3.06 -8.37 -3.52
N LYS A 47 -2.13 -8.50 -2.58
CA LYS A 47 -2.24 -7.93 -1.24
C LYS A 47 -1.04 -7.06 -0.91
N VAL A 48 -1.29 -5.86 -0.42
CA VAL A 48 -0.29 -4.96 0.16
C VAL A 48 -0.69 -4.68 1.60
N SER A 49 0.04 -5.24 2.57
CA SER A 49 -0.17 -4.96 3.99
C SER A 49 0.85 -3.97 4.53
N GLY A 50 0.60 -3.34 5.66
CA GLY A 50 1.57 -2.46 6.33
C GLY A 50 0.96 -1.69 7.48
N GLU A 51 1.79 -1.24 8.42
CA GLU A 51 1.34 -0.45 9.57
C GLU A 51 0.67 0.87 9.15
N VAL A 52 -0.05 1.48 10.09
CA VAL A 52 -0.66 2.80 9.91
C VAL A 52 0.44 3.83 9.60
N GLY A 53 0.17 4.69 8.60
CA GLY A 53 1.07 5.79 8.26
C GLY A 53 2.27 5.42 7.38
N LEU A 54 2.35 4.18 6.89
CA LEU A 54 3.37 3.73 5.91
C LEU A 54 3.04 4.05 4.45
N GLY A 55 1.97 4.81 4.18
CA GLY A 55 1.65 5.32 2.85
C GLY A 55 0.86 4.37 1.94
N LYS A 56 0.13 3.38 2.50
CA LYS A 56 -0.77 2.48 1.74
C LYS A 56 -1.75 3.25 0.83
N THR A 57 -2.49 4.21 1.39
CA THR A 57 -3.42 5.07 0.62
C THR A 57 -2.71 5.91 -0.44
N LEU A 58 -1.48 6.37 -0.17
CA LEU A 58 -0.70 7.13 -1.15
C LEU A 58 -0.30 6.22 -2.33
N LEU A 59 0.12 4.99 -2.05
CA LEU A 59 0.42 3.98 -3.07
C LEU A 59 -0.84 3.63 -3.88
N CYS A 60 -1.99 3.46 -3.24
CA CYS A 60 -3.26 3.20 -3.93
C CYS A 60 -3.62 4.35 -4.90
N ARG A 61 -3.52 5.61 -4.44
CA ARG A 61 -3.74 6.80 -5.29
C ARG A 61 -2.72 6.91 -6.42
N ARG A 62 -1.47 6.54 -6.16
CA ARG A 62 -0.42 6.50 -7.18
C ARG A 62 -0.77 5.50 -8.28
N LEU A 63 -1.15 4.28 -7.90
CA LEU A 63 -1.56 3.24 -8.83
C LEU A 63 -2.79 3.66 -9.65
N LEU A 64 -3.78 4.33 -9.06
CA LEU A 64 -4.93 4.85 -9.80
C LEU A 64 -4.54 5.80 -10.95
N ASN A 65 -3.48 6.60 -10.78
CA ASN A 65 -2.98 7.49 -11.83
C ASN A 65 -2.03 6.81 -12.82
N GLU A 66 -1.35 5.75 -12.39
CA GLU A 66 -0.39 4.99 -13.19
C GLU A 66 -0.99 3.79 -13.92
N LEU A 67 -2.28 3.50 -13.71
CA LEU A 67 -3.04 2.49 -14.44
C LEU A 67 -3.94 3.14 -15.51
N PRO A 68 -3.39 3.81 -16.55
CA PRO A 68 -4.18 4.22 -17.69
C PRO A 68 -4.51 3.01 -18.59
N ALA A 69 -5.09 3.26 -19.77
CA ALA A 69 -5.42 2.21 -20.73
C ALA A 69 -4.27 1.19 -20.90
N PRO A 70 -4.55 -0.13 -20.90
CA PRO A 70 -5.87 -0.77 -21.02
C PRO A 70 -6.61 -1.00 -19.70
N TYR A 71 -6.09 -0.53 -18.57
CA TYR A 71 -6.70 -0.75 -17.26
C TYR A 71 -8.01 0.04 -17.09
N MET A 72 -8.98 -0.57 -16.41
CA MET A 72 -10.21 0.08 -15.95
C MET A 72 -10.32 -0.12 -14.45
N THR A 73 -10.12 0.95 -13.69
CA THR A 73 -9.99 0.89 -12.25
C THR A 73 -11.30 1.26 -11.56
N ALA A 74 -11.70 0.44 -10.58
CA ALA A 74 -12.67 0.80 -9.55
C ALA A 74 -11.93 0.95 -8.21
N TRP A 75 -12.41 1.85 -7.34
CA TRP A 75 -11.74 2.14 -6.07
C TRP A 75 -12.73 2.19 -4.91
N LEU A 76 -12.47 1.39 -3.88
CA LEU A 76 -13.21 1.39 -2.63
C LEU A 76 -12.33 2.00 -1.52
N PRO A 77 -12.44 3.31 -1.24
CA PRO A 77 -11.69 3.96 -0.16
C PRO A 77 -12.20 3.59 1.23
N ASP A 78 -13.51 3.38 1.37
CA ASP A 78 -14.17 3.04 2.63
C ASP A 78 -14.81 1.65 2.52
N PRO A 79 -14.21 0.62 3.15
CA PRO A 79 -14.70 -0.74 3.09
C PRO A 79 -15.79 -1.08 4.13
N HIS A 80 -16.32 -0.11 4.89
CA HIS A 80 -17.46 -0.31 5.80
C HIS A 80 -18.80 -0.42 5.04
N VAL A 81 -18.83 -1.32 4.07
CA VAL A 81 -19.94 -1.49 3.14
C VAL A 81 -20.52 -2.90 3.25
N SER A 82 -21.82 -3.00 3.03
CA SER A 82 -22.47 -4.30 2.90
C SER A 82 -21.98 -5.04 1.64
N PRO A 83 -22.07 -6.38 1.60
CA PRO A 83 -21.77 -7.17 0.40
C PRO A 83 -22.45 -6.66 -0.87
N GLY A 84 -23.71 -6.23 -0.75
CA GLY A 84 -24.48 -5.70 -1.86
C GLY A 84 -24.02 -4.31 -2.30
N THR A 85 -23.70 -3.44 -1.34
CA THR A 85 -23.16 -2.11 -1.59
C THR A 85 -21.80 -2.19 -2.28
N LEU A 86 -20.95 -3.17 -1.92
CA LEU A 86 -19.66 -3.39 -2.56
C LEU A 86 -19.81 -3.73 -4.05
N ARG A 87 -20.71 -4.66 -4.40
CA ARG A 87 -20.98 -4.98 -5.82
C ARG A 87 -21.54 -3.79 -6.59
N ALA A 88 -22.46 -3.04 -5.97
CA ALA A 88 -23.04 -1.85 -6.58
C ALA A 88 -22.00 -0.74 -6.81
N ALA A 89 -21.08 -0.54 -5.86
CA ALA A 89 -19.97 0.41 -5.99
C ALA A 89 -19.03 0.02 -7.14
N LEU A 90 -18.64 -1.26 -7.21
CA LEU A 90 -17.82 -1.79 -8.30
C LEU A 90 -18.51 -1.63 -9.66
N ALA A 91 -19.79 -2.00 -9.74
CA ALA A 91 -20.59 -1.88 -10.96
C ALA A 91 -20.68 -0.42 -11.44
N ARG A 92 -20.95 0.52 -10.51
CA ARG A 92 -21.01 1.95 -10.82
C ARG A 92 -19.67 2.48 -11.34
N ASP A 93 -18.56 2.18 -10.66
CA ASP A 93 -17.24 2.70 -11.02
C ASP A 93 -16.75 2.14 -12.36
N LEU A 94 -17.15 0.91 -12.72
CA LEU A 94 -16.87 0.31 -14.03
C LEU A 94 -17.86 0.71 -15.13
N GLY A 95 -18.85 1.56 -14.82
CA GLY A 95 -19.81 2.08 -15.80
C GLY A 95 -20.97 1.12 -16.16
N VAL A 96 -21.26 0.14 -15.31
CA VAL A 96 -22.39 -0.79 -15.49
C VAL A 96 -23.71 -0.04 -15.28
N ARG A 97 -24.62 -0.12 -16.26
CA ARG A 97 -25.96 0.47 -16.13
C ARG A 97 -26.86 -0.43 -15.28
N LEU A 98 -27.23 0.05 -14.10
CA LEU A 98 -28.14 -0.61 -13.17
C LEU A 98 -29.52 0.09 -13.16
N PRO A 99 -30.63 -0.66 -13.03
CA PRO A 99 -31.96 -0.06 -12.81
C PRO A 99 -32.04 0.63 -11.44
N ALA A 100 -33.09 1.43 -11.20
CA ALA A 100 -33.23 2.23 -9.98
C ALA A 100 -33.27 1.41 -8.67
N ARG A 101 -33.78 0.17 -8.72
CA ARG A 101 -33.82 -0.77 -7.60
C ARG A 101 -33.41 -2.16 -8.09
N PRO A 102 -32.09 -2.40 -8.29
CA PRO A 102 -31.64 -3.68 -8.80
C PRO A 102 -31.70 -4.73 -7.69
N SER A 103 -32.09 -5.96 -8.04
CA SER A 103 -31.88 -7.10 -7.15
C SER A 103 -30.39 -7.45 -7.09
N GLN A 104 -29.95 -8.12 -6.02
CA GLN A 104 -28.54 -8.54 -5.90
C GLN A 104 -28.10 -9.48 -7.04
N GLN A 105 -29.02 -10.33 -7.51
CA GLN A 105 -28.78 -11.23 -8.64
C GLN A 105 -28.61 -10.44 -9.94
N GLU A 106 -29.43 -9.41 -10.17
CA GLU A 106 -29.34 -8.56 -11.37
C GLU A 106 -28.00 -7.79 -11.40
N VAL A 107 -27.58 -7.21 -10.27
CA VAL A 107 -26.27 -6.53 -10.18
C VAL A 107 -25.15 -7.51 -10.53
N HIS A 108 -25.19 -8.73 -9.98
CA HIS A 108 -24.18 -9.75 -10.23
C HIS A 108 -24.11 -10.15 -11.71
N HIS A 109 -25.27 -10.44 -12.32
CA HIS A 109 -25.34 -10.87 -13.71
C HIS A 109 -24.86 -9.78 -14.69
N ARG A 110 -25.29 -8.53 -14.48
CA ARG A 110 -24.84 -7.39 -15.30
C ARG A 110 -23.35 -7.11 -15.13
N LEU A 111 -22.85 -7.18 -13.90
CA LEU A 111 -21.43 -6.99 -13.62
C LEU A 111 -20.59 -8.06 -14.32
N GLN A 112 -20.98 -9.33 -14.23
CA GLN A 112 -20.28 -10.43 -14.88
C GLN A 112 -20.25 -10.27 -16.41
N SER A 113 -21.40 -9.95 -17.00
CA SER A 113 -21.50 -9.75 -18.46
C SER A 113 -20.63 -8.58 -18.93
N HIS A 114 -20.70 -7.45 -18.23
CA HIS A 114 -19.90 -6.26 -18.53
C HIS A 114 -18.40 -6.52 -18.36
N LEU A 115 -17.97 -7.22 -17.30
CA LEU A 115 -16.56 -7.59 -17.13
C LEU A 115 -16.06 -8.49 -18.27
N ALA A 116 -16.88 -9.43 -18.74
CA ALA A 116 -16.55 -10.27 -19.90
C ALA A 116 -16.39 -9.44 -21.18
N GLU A 117 -17.29 -8.49 -21.43
CA GLU A 117 -17.21 -7.56 -22.56
C GLU A 117 -15.94 -6.69 -22.52
N LEU A 118 -15.61 -6.14 -21.35
CA LEU A 118 -14.39 -5.35 -21.15
C LEU A 118 -13.15 -6.16 -21.49
N VAL A 119 -13.06 -7.38 -20.97
CA VAL A 119 -11.91 -8.27 -21.21
C VAL A 119 -11.83 -8.71 -22.68
N ALA A 120 -12.97 -8.99 -23.32
CA ALA A 120 -13.04 -9.29 -24.74
C ALA A 120 -12.58 -8.09 -25.61
N ALA A 121 -12.85 -6.87 -25.17
CA ALA A 121 -12.35 -5.63 -25.77
C ALA A 121 -10.89 -5.30 -25.42
N GLY A 122 -10.17 -6.23 -24.76
CA GLY A 122 -8.77 -6.06 -24.38
C GLY A 122 -8.53 -5.15 -23.17
N ARG A 123 -9.58 -4.73 -22.45
CA ARG A 123 -9.47 -3.97 -21.20
C ARG A 123 -9.13 -4.89 -20.04
N ARG A 124 -8.58 -4.30 -18.97
CA ARG A 124 -8.19 -5.02 -17.75
C ARG A 124 -8.89 -4.41 -16.52
N PRO A 125 -10.03 -4.96 -16.08
CA PRO A 125 -10.70 -4.48 -14.89
C PRO A 125 -9.86 -4.73 -13.62
N VAL A 126 -9.66 -3.68 -12.82
CA VAL A 126 -8.91 -3.72 -11.57
C VAL A 126 -9.74 -3.09 -10.47
N PHE A 127 -9.89 -3.79 -9.34
CA PHE A 127 -10.59 -3.27 -8.17
C PHE A 127 -9.61 -3.07 -7.02
N LEU A 128 -9.38 -1.80 -6.66
CA LEU A 128 -8.50 -1.41 -5.58
C LEU A 128 -9.35 -1.19 -4.32
N ILE A 129 -9.04 -1.90 -3.24
CA ILE A 129 -9.74 -1.76 -1.96
C ILE A 129 -8.75 -1.25 -0.92
N ASP A 130 -8.99 -0.06 -0.38
CA ASP A 130 -8.21 0.49 0.73
C ASP A 130 -8.80 0.07 2.09
N GLU A 131 -7.98 0.08 3.14
CA GLU A 131 -8.34 -0.31 4.51
C GLU A 131 -9.03 -1.68 4.62
N ALA A 132 -8.66 -2.66 3.77
CA ALA A 132 -9.35 -3.93 3.59
C ALA A 132 -9.52 -4.77 4.87
N GLN A 133 -8.76 -4.51 5.95
CA GLN A 133 -8.99 -5.10 7.27
C GLN A 133 -10.35 -4.73 7.88
N ALA A 134 -11.00 -3.65 7.42
CA ALA A 134 -12.31 -3.21 7.88
C ALA A 134 -13.49 -3.82 7.08
N LEU A 135 -13.22 -4.59 6.01
CA LEU A 135 -14.27 -5.35 5.32
C LEU A 135 -14.96 -6.32 6.28
N SER A 136 -16.29 -6.39 6.27
CA SER A 136 -17.00 -7.47 6.96
C SER A 136 -16.68 -8.85 6.36
N ASP A 137 -16.93 -9.92 7.11
CA ASP A 137 -16.68 -11.29 6.63
C ASP A 137 -17.46 -11.60 5.34
N GLY A 138 -18.72 -11.16 5.28
CA GLY A 138 -19.54 -11.30 4.06
C GLY A 138 -19.02 -10.47 2.88
N ALA A 139 -18.36 -9.33 3.15
CA ALA A 139 -17.75 -8.52 2.09
C ALA A 139 -16.46 -9.18 1.56
N LEU A 140 -15.62 -9.74 2.43
CA LEU A 140 -14.46 -10.55 2.03
C LEU A 140 -14.87 -11.77 1.21
N GLU A 141 -15.94 -12.45 1.62
CA GLU A 141 -16.49 -13.58 0.86
C GLU A 141 -17.01 -13.11 -0.52
N THR A 142 -17.64 -11.94 -0.58
CA THR A 142 -18.06 -11.36 -1.86
C THR A 142 -16.87 -11.05 -2.75
N VAL A 143 -15.78 -10.50 -2.20
CA VAL A 143 -14.54 -10.27 -2.93
C VAL A 143 -13.94 -11.59 -3.44
N ARG A 144 -13.95 -12.67 -2.64
CA ARG A 144 -13.55 -14.02 -3.07
C ARG A 144 -14.40 -14.54 -4.23
N LEU A 145 -15.72 -14.30 -4.20
CA LEU A 145 -16.63 -14.72 -5.26
C LEU A 145 -16.44 -13.89 -6.54
N LEU A 146 -16.16 -12.59 -6.45
CA LEU A 146 -15.96 -11.73 -7.62
C LEU A 146 -14.71 -12.11 -8.44
N THR A 147 -13.68 -12.66 -7.80
CA THR A 147 -12.47 -13.15 -8.50
C THR A 147 -12.59 -14.58 -9.02
N ASN A 148 -13.71 -15.28 -8.73
CA ASN A 148 -14.11 -16.48 -9.47
C ASN A 148 -14.59 -16.17 -10.88
N LEU A 149 -14.91 -14.90 -11.16
CA LEU A 149 -15.32 -14.51 -12.49
C LEU A 149 -14.11 -14.64 -13.41
N GLU A 150 -14.12 -15.70 -14.20
CA GLU A 150 -13.07 -16.05 -15.14
C GLU A 150 -13.67 -16.71 -16.38
N THR A 151 -12.95 -16.58 -17.49
CA THR A 151 -13.11 -17.42 -18.68
C THR A 151 -12.19 -18.62 -18.55
N GLU A 152 -12.31 -19.60 -19.45
CA GLU A 152 -11.39 -20.75 -19.51
C GLU A 152 -9.90 -20.35 -19.57
N ARG A 153 -9.59 -19.12 -20.01
CA ARG A 153 -8.21 -18.68 -20.28
C ARG A 153 -7.73 -17.54 -19.38
N ARG A 154 -8.63 -16.72 -18.80
CA ARG A 154 -8.27 -15.47 -18.13
C ARG A 154 -9.27 -15.06 -17.06
N LYS A 155 -8.76 -14.43 -15.99
CA LYS A 155 -9.55 -13.74 -14.97
C LYS A 155 -10.29 -12.55 -15.56
N LEU A 156 -11.53 -12.32 -15.11
CA LEU A 156 -12.34 -11.17 -15.52
C LEU A 156 -12.12 -9.93 -14.66
N LEU A 157 -11.64 -10.12 -13.42
CA LEU A 157 -11.38 -9.06 -12.47
C LEU A 157 -10.10 -9.34 -11.68
N GLN A 158 -9.25 -8.34 -11.56
CA GLN A 158 -8.09 -8.35 -10.67
C GLN A 158 -8.38 -7.50 -9.44
N VAL A 159 -8.05 -7.98 -8.24
CA VAL A 159 -8.31 -7.27 -6.99
C VAL A 159 -7.00 -6.99 -6.27
N VAL A 160 -6.81 -5.73 -5.85
CA VAL A 160 -5.68 -5.29 -5.04
C VAL A 160 -6.20 -4.85 -3.67
N LEU A 161 -5.80 -5.57 -2.63
CA LEU A 161 -6.17 -5.28 -1.25
C LEU A 161 -5.05 -4.51 -0.56
N PHE A 162 -5.34 -3.29 -0.12
CA PHE A 162 -4.48 -2.55 0.80
C PHE A 162 -5.04 -2.69 2.21
N GLY A 163 -4.23 -3.15 3.15
CA GLY A 163 -4.71 -3.39 4.51
C GLY A 163 -3.64 -3.24 5.57
N GLN A 164 -4.07 -3.28 6.82
CA GLN A 164 -3.21 -3.34 7.99
C GLN A 164 -2.88 -4.81 8.34
N PRO A 165 -1.89 -5.09 9.22
CA PRO A 165 -1.53 -6.47 9.58
C PRO A 165 -2.69 -7.32 10.12
N GLU A 166 -3.74 -6.70 10.64
CA GLU A 166 -4.99 -7.33 11.06
C GLU A 166 -5.66 -8.06 9.90
N LEU A 167 -5.52 -7.58 8.65
CA LEU A 167 -5.97 -8.31 7.47
C LEU A 167 -5.23 -9.64 7.33
N ASP A 168 -3.92 -9.67 7.59
CA ASP A 168 -3.12 -10.89 7.50
C ASP A 168 -3.60 -11.92 8.53
N GLN A 169 -3.83 -11.48 9.77
CA GLN A 169 -4.37 -12.32 10.85
C GLN A 169 -5.76 -12.86 10.48
N ARG A 170 -6.63 -12.02 9.91
CA ARG A 170 -7.96 -12.45 9.46
C ARG A 170 -7.85 -13.47 8.35
N LEU A 171 -7.05 -13.23 7.31
CA LEU A 171 -6.89 -14.15 6.18
C LEU A 171 -6.29 -15.51 6.57
N ASP A 172 -5.54 -15.57 7.67
CA ASP A 172 -4.99 -16.82 8.22
C ASP A 172 -6.04 -17.68 8.95
N SER A 173 -7.23 -17.13 9.24
CA SER A 173 -8.31 -17.89 9.85
C SER A 173 -8.86 -18.99 8.90
N PRO A 174 -9.36 -20.13 9.44
CA PRO A 174 -9.86 -21.23 8.63
C PRO A 174 -10.94 -20.84 7.63
N GLN A 175 -11.83 -19.90 7.99
CA GLN A 175 -12.93 -19.43 7.14
C GLN A 175 -12.44 -18.73 5.86
N PHE A 176 -11.27 -18.10 5.89
CA PHE A 176 -10.70 -17.38 4.73
C PHE A 176 -9.58 -18.13 4.03
N ARG A 177 -9.32 -19.39 4.39
CA ARG A 177 -8.26 -20.22 3.78
C ARG A 177 -8.31 -20.21 2.25
N GLN A 178 -9.51 -20.33 1.67
CA GLN A 178 -9.70 -20.33 0.21
C GLN A 178 -9.35 -18.99 -0.43
N LEU A 179 -9.68 -17.88 0.22
CA LEU A 179 -9.30 -16.55 -0.25
C LEU A 179 -7.79 -16.36 -0.16
N ARG A 180 -7.18 -16.75 0.98
CA ARG A 180 -5.73 -16.65 1.20
C ARG A 180 -4.92 -17.42 0.15
N GLN A 181 -5.35 -18.64 -0.21
CA GLN A 181 -4.69 -19.45 -1.23
C GLN A 181 -4.69 -18.83 -2.62
N ARG A 182 -5.56 -17.85 -2.89
CA ARG A 182 -5.63 -17.15 -4.18
C ARG A 182 -4.78 -15.90 -4.24
N ILE A 183 -4.26 -15.44 -3.10
CA ILE A 183 -3.35 -14.29 -3.05
C ILE A 183 -2.00 -14.77 -3.57
N VAL A 184 -1.79 -14.63 -4.87
CA VAL A 184 -0.55 -15.04 -5.55
C VAL A 184 0.57 -14.09 -5.18
N TYR A 185 0.24 -12.81 -5.06
CA TYR A 185 1.20 -11.74 -4.82
C TYR A 185 0.88 -11.04 -3.52
N ALA A 186 1.87 -10.98 -2.63
CA ALA A 186 1.76 -10.29 -1.36
C ALA A 186 3.07 -9.56 -1.02
N CYS A 187 2.96 -8.33 -0.52
CA CYS A 187 4.08 -7.62 0.08
C CYS A 187 3.65 -6.88 1.34
N ARG A 188 4.60 -6.61 2.23
CA ARG A 188 4.41 -5.77 3.40
C ARG A 188 5.21 -4.48 3.23
N LEU A 189 4.56 -3.34 3.42
CA LEU A 189 5.24 -2.05 3.52
C LEU A 189 5.98 -1.97 4.86
N GLU A 190 7.21 -1.47 4.79
CA GLU A 190 8.10 -1.32 5.93
C GLU A 190 8.32 0.17 6.23
N ALA A 191 8.71 0.45 7.47
CA ALA A 191 9.08 1.80 7.86
C ALA A 191 10.44 2.19 7.24
N LEU A 192 10.63 3.49 7.01
CA LEU A 192 11.88 4.00 6.46
C LEU A 192 13.01 3.87 7.48
N ASP A 193 14.17 3.38 7.04
CA ASP A 193 15.38 3.40 7.85
C ASP A 193 15.89 4.83 8.06
N ARG A 194 16.90 5.00 8.93
CA ARG A 194 17.45 6.32 9.27
C ARG A 194 18.00 7.09 8.06
N ASN A 195 18.61 6.40 7.10
CA ASN A 195 19.18 7.03 5.90
C ASN A 195 18.04 7.44 4.95
N GLN A 196 17.06 6.56 4.78
CA GLN A 196 15.85 6.84 4.02
C GLN A 196 15.05 8.00 4.60
N VAL A 197 14.95 8.13 5.94
CA VAL A 197 14.31 9.29 6.59
C VAL A 197 15.00 10.60 6.19
N GLY A 198 16.33 10.62 6.15
CA GLY A 198 17.08 11.80 5.71
C GLY A 198 16.77 12.18 4.27
N ARG A 199 16.78 11.20 3.36
CA ARG A 199 16.43 11.39 1.94
C ARG A 199 14.97 11.78 1.76
N TYR A 200 14.05 11.21 2.53
CA TYR A 200 12.63 11.54 2.53
C TYR A 200 12.38 13.00 2.90
N LEU A 201 13.00 13.48 3.99
CA LEU A 201 12.92 14.88 4.41
C LEU A 201 13.46 15.81 3.32
N ALA A 202 14.62 15.48 2.74
CA ALA A 202 15.23 16.26 1.66
C ALA A 202 14.37 16.28 0.40
N HIS A 203 13.81 15.14 -0.01
CA HIS A 203 12.92 15.02 -1.15
C HIS A 203 11.69 15.91 -1.00
N ARG A 204 11.02 15.87 0.16
CA ARG A 204 9.83 16.71 0.38
C ARG A 204 10.13 18.19 0.46
N LEU A 205 11.27 18.57 1.04
CA LEU A 205 11.75 19.96 1.00
C LEU A 205 12.02 20.42 -0.44
N ALA A 206 12.66 19.57 -1.25
CA ALA A 206 12.96 19.87 -2.64
C ALA A 206 11.67 20.04 -3.47
N ALA A 207 10.66 19.20 -3.25
CA ALA A 207 9.33 19.33 -3.86
C ALA A 207 8.63 20.65 -3.47
N ALA A 208 8.86 21.15 -2.26
CA ALA A 208 8.42 22.48 -1.82
C ALA A 208 9.36 23.64 -2.22
N GLY A 209 10.30 23.41 -3.14
CA GLY A 209 11.20 24.43 -3.68
C GLY A 209 12.47 24.69 -2.86
N CYS A 210 12.74 23.92 -1.80
CA CYS A 210 13.89 24.12 -0.92
C CYS A 210 14.92 22.99 -1.06
N ARG A 211 16.07 23.27 -1.70
CA ARG A 211 17.18 22.31 -1.82
C ARG A 211 18.20 22.39 -0.69
N ARG A 212 18.16 23.44 0.12
CA ARG A 212 19.06 23.60 1.27
C ARG A 212 18.66 22.66 2.41
N PRO A 213 19.63 22.10 3.17
CA PRO A 213 19.33 21.21 4.28
C PRO A 213 18.77 21.99 5.46
N LEU A 214 17.46 21.93 5.69
CA LEU A 214 16.84 22.56 6.87
C LEU A 214 17.05 21.77 8.17
N PHE A 215 17.25 20.46 8.07
CA PHE A 215 17.39 19.57 9.22
C PHE A 215 18.85 19.17 9.42
N SER A 216 19.39 19.47 10.60
CA SER A 216 20.71 18.98 11.01
C SER A 216 20.74 17.44 11.07
N PRO A 217 21.92 16.78 10.91
CA PRO A 217 22.03 15.32 11.07
C PRO A 217 21.51 14.81 12.42
N ALA A 218 21.66 15.60 13.48
CA ALA A 218 21.13 15.29 14.81
C ALA A 218 19.59 15.39 14.86
N ALA A 219 18.98 16.33 14.13
CA ALA A 219 17.53 16.43 13.98
C ALA A 219 16.98 15.24 13.19
N VAL A 220 17.58 14.90 12.04
CA VAL A 220 17.19 13.72 11.24
C VAL A 220 17.23 12.44 12.07
N ALA A 221 18.31 12.24 12.84
CA ALA A 221 18.45 11.07 13.72
C ALA A 221 17.42 11.05 14.87
N ALA A 222 16.99 12.22 15.35
CA ALA A 222 15.96 12.32 16.37
C ALA A 222 14.57 12.01 15.78
N ILE A 223 14.26 12.55 14.59
CA ILE A 223 13.01 12.27 13.86
C ILE A 223 12.91 10.79 13.52
N ALA A 224 13.96 10.19 12.94
CA ALA A 224 13.98 8.77 12.57
C ALA A 224 13.68 7.87 13.78
N ARG A 225 14.29 8.17 14.94
CA ARG A 225 14.05 7.41 16.17
C ARG A 225 12.62 7.59 16.70
N ALA A 226 12.14 8.83 16.77
CA ALA A 226 10.86 9.14 17.39
C ALA A 226 9.65 8.76 16.51
N SER A 227 9.82 8.73 15.19
CA SER A 227 8.77 8.28 14.26
C SER A 227 8.75 6.77 14.03
N GLY A 228 9.79 6.05 14.47
CA GLY A 228 10.00 4.66 14.07
C GLY A 228 10.18 4.48 12.56
N GLY A 229 10.42 5.54 11.79
CA GLY A 229 10.51 5.51 10.32
C GLY A 229 9.17 5.63 9.59
N ALA A 230 8.04 5.79 10.31
CA ALA A 230 6.73 5.90 9.67
C ALA A 230 6.54 7.27 9.01
N PRO A 231 6.32 7.35 7.67
CA PRO A 231 6.12 8.60 6.94
C PRO A 231 5.16 9.57 7.61
N ARG A 232 3.96 9.13 8.01
CA ARG A 232 2.99 10.02 8.68
C ARG A 232 3.57 10.69 9.94
N LEU A 233 4.30 9.96 10.78
CA LEU A 233 4.92 10.52 11.98
C LEU A 233 6.13 11.40 11.65
N ILE A 234 6.94 11.02 10.65
CA ILE A 234 8.02 11.88 10.14
C ILE A 234 7.44 13.24 9.74
N ASN A 235 6.28 13.24 9.07
CA ASN A 235 5.60 14.44 8.60
C ASN A 235 5.18 15.35 9.74
N VAL A 236 4.46 14.79 10.73
CA VAL A 236 4.04 15.53 11.92
C VAL A 236 5.24 16.12 12.66
N LEU A 237 6.27 15.31 12.90
CA LEU A 237 7.46 15.75 13.64
C LEU A 237 8.25 16.82 12.88
N ALA A 238 8.40 16.67 11.56
CA ALA A 238 9.12 17.64 10.73
C ALA A 238 8.38 18.98 10.67
N ASP A 239 7.06 18.97 10.47
CA ASP A 239 6.22 20.18 10.45
C ASP A 239 6.29 20.95 11.77
N LYS A 240 6.05 20.25 12.89
CA LYS A 240 6.15 20.83 14.24
C LYS A 240 7.57 21.32 14.57
N SER A 241 8.59 20.64 14.07
CA SER A 241 9.98 21.08 14.28
C SER A 241 10.31 22.35 13.50
N LEU A 242 9.77 22.53 12.29
CA LEU A 242 9.89 23.77 11.53
C LEU A 242 9.18 24.93 12.24
N LEU A 243 7.96 24.69 12.74
CA LEU A 243 7.23 25.66 13.56
C LEU A 243 8.01 26.06 14.82
N ALA A 244 8.60 25.10 15.54
CA ALA A 244 9.41 25.35 16.73
C ALA A 244 10.71 26.12 16.42
N ALA A 245 11.33 25.88 15.26
CA ALA A 245 12.50 26.63 14.81
C ALA A 245 12.13 28.06 14.41
N TYR A 246 11.03 28.23 13.68
CA TYR A 246 10.48 29.54 13.29
C TYR A 246 10.16 30.41 14.51
N GLY A 247 9.44 29.87 15.50
CA GLY A 247 9.11 30.60 16.73
C GLY A 247 10.32 31.02 17.58
N ARG A 248 11.53 30.55 17.23
CA ARG A 248 12.81 30.93 17.87
C ARG A 248 13.73 31.72 16.93
N GLY A 249 13.27 32.10 15.74
CA GLY A 249 14.06 32.81 14.74
C GLY A 249 15.24 31.99 14.17
N LYS A 250 15.22 30.66 14.25
CA LYS A 250 16.33 29.83 13.76
C LYS A 250 16.21 29.56 12.27
N ALA A 251 17.34 29.60 11.57
CA ALA A 251 17.42 29.28 10.14
C ALA A 251 17.38 27.76 9.83
N HIS A 252 17.61 26.91 10.84
CA HIS A 252 17.70 25.45 10.73
C HIS A 252 17.08 24.74 11.94
N VAL A 253 16.62 23.52 11.72
CA VAL A 253 16.04 22.62 12.73
C VAL A 253 17.15 21.78 13.38
N GLY A 254 17.31 21.96 14.69
CA GLY A 254 18.20 21.19 15.55
C GLY A 254 17.47 20.10 16.33
N ARG A 255 18.25 19.33 17.10
CA ARG A 255 17.71 18.27 17.99
C ARG A 255 16.74 18.83 19.04
N ILE A 256 16.92 20.08 19.48
CA ILE A 256 16.09 20.69 20.52
C ILE A 256 14.67 20.92 20.00
N GLU A 257 14.54 21.42 18.78
CA GLU A 257 13.26 21.66 18.13
C GLU A 257 12.51 20.35 17.89
N VAL A 258 13.22 19.30 17.47
CA VAL A 258 12.63 17.95 17.35
C VAL A 258 12.15 17.41 18.70
N ARG A 259 12.92 17.57 19.78
CA ARG A 259 12.49 17.12 21.11
C ARG A 259 11.19 17.80 21.56
N ARG A 260 11.03 19.10 21.26
CA ARG A 260 9.78 19.82 21.53
C ARG A 260 8.63 19.26 20.70
N ALA A 261 8.85 19.03 19.41
CA ALA A 261 7.86 18.42 18.53
C ALA A 261 7.43 17.02 19.01
N VAL A 262 8.37 16.21 19.50
CA VAL A 262 8.09 14.88 20.08
C VAL A 262 7.27 15.00 21.37
N ALA A 263 7.65 15.89 22.29
CA ALA A 263 6.91 16.08 23.54
C ALA A 263 5.44 16.51 23.30
N ASP A 264 5.22 17.27 22.23
CA ASP A 264 3.90 17.76 21.80
C ASP A 264 3.13 16.74 20.92
N THR A 265 3.69 15.57 20.61
CA THR A 265 3.07 14.57 19.72
C THR A 265 2.78 13.28 20.47
N GLU A 266 1.53 13.11 20.90
CA GLU A 266 1.08 11.92 21.66
C GLU A 266 1.37 10.61 20.92
N ALA A 267 1.17 10.56 19.60
CA ALA A 267 1.40 9.37 18.78
C ALA A 267 2.86 8.88 18.76
N THR A 268 3.82 9.66 19.29
CA THR A 268 5.21 9.20 19.45
C THR A 268 5.45 8.41 20.75
N ARG A 269 4.49 8.44 21.68
CA ARG A 269 4.57 7.70 22.95
C ARG A 269 4.50 6.19 22.70
N ASP A 270 3.62 5.75 21.80
CA ASP A 270 3.46 4.32 21.48
C ASP A 270 4.66 3.74 20.71
N THR A 271 5.31 4.54 19.85
CA THR A 271 6.55 4.13 19.16
C THR A 271 7.76 3.93 20.10
N LEU A 272 7.74 4.51 21.31
CA LEU A 272 8.76 4.26 22.33
C LEU A 272 8.54 2.94 23.09
N TRP A 273 7.37 2.31 22.92
CA TRP A 273 6.95 1.11 23.64
C TRP A 273 6.68 -0.10 22.75
N TRP A 274 7.21 -0.14 21.52
CA TRP A 274 7.15 -1.38 20.73
C TRP A 274 8.38 -2.27 20.97
N PRO A 275 8.22 -3.48 21.55
CA PRO A 275 9.30 -4.44 21.58
C PRO A 275 9.66 -4.81 20.14
N LYS A 276 10.97 -4.84 19.85
CA LYS A 276 11.52 -5.23 18.56
C LYS A 276 11.21 -6.70 18.28
N TRP A 277 10.05 -7.00 17.72
CA TRP A 277 9.81 -8.25 17.01
C TRP A 277 10.54 -8.14 15.68
N ARG A 278 11.84 -8.42 15.71
CA ARG A 278 12.60 -8.80 14.52
C ARG A 278 12.12 -10.20 14.14
N PRO A 279 11.40 -10.44 13.04
CA PRO A 279 11.52 -11.75 12.43
C PRO A 279 12.98 -11.87 11.98
N ALA A 280 13.66 -12.89 12.49
CA ALA A 280 15.00 -13.22 12.06
C ALA A 280 15.01 -13.37 10.53
N ALA A 281 15.80 -12.54 9.86
CA ALA A 281 16.31 -12.86 8.54
C ALA A 281 17.12 -14.16 8.67
N ARG A 282 16.50 -15.29 8.30
CA ARG A 282 17.01 -16.69 8.13
C ARG A 282 15.73 -17.53 7.98
N LEU A 283 15.24 -17.95 6.83
CA LEU A 283 15.87 -18.72 5.74
C LEU A 283 14.97 -18.59 4.49
N ALA A 284 15.31 -17.69 3.57
CA ALA A 284 14.84 -17.74 2.18
C ALA A 284 16.05 -18.11 1.31
N ALA A 285 16.63 -19.28 1.59
CA ALA A 285 17.73 -19.85 0.83
C ALA A 285 17.76 -21.36 1.03
N PHE A 286 16.67 -22.08 0.70
CA PHE A 286 16.73 -23.55 0.52
C PHE A 286 15.53 -24.13 -0.26
N SER A 287 15.03 -23.43 -1.29
CA SER A 287 13.97 -23.97 -2.16
C SER A 287 14.39 -24.16 -3.61
N VAL A 288 15.63 -23.78 -3.97
CA VAL A 288 16.14 -23.95 -5.36
C VAL A 288 17.10 -25.14 -5.49
N VAL A 289 17.57 -25.74 -4.40
CA VAL A 289 18.47 -26.92 -4.47
C VAL A 289 17.69 -28.26 -4.41
N ALA A 290 16.45 -28.27 -3.89
CA ALA A 290 15.67 -29.51 -3.77
C ALA A 290 15.03 -29.97 -5.09
N PHE A 291 14.83 -29.10 -6.07
CA PHE A 291 14.26 -29.49 -7.38
C PHE A 291 15.34 -29.98 -8.37
N GLY A 292 16.59 -29.52 -8.22
CA GLY A 292 17.71 -29.98 -9.05
C GLY A 292 18.24 -31.36 -8.67
N ILE A 293 18.14 -31.74 -7.39
CA ILE A 293 18.61 -33.06 -6.92
C ILE A 293 17.56 -34.15 -7.19
N PHE A 294 16.26 -33.82 -7.19
CA PHE A 294 15.20 -34.79 -7.48
C PHE A 294 15.16 -35.21 -8.97
N LEU A 295 15.40 -34.28 -9.90
CA LEU A 295 15.48 -34.59 -11.34
C LEU A 295 16.77 -35.32 -11.75
N ALA A 296 17.87 -35.14 -11.01
CA ALA A 296 19.12 -35.86 -11.30
C ALA A 296 19.09 -37.34 -10.84
N LEU A 297 18.30 -37.67 -9.82
CA LEU A 297 18.17 -39.03 -9.30
C LEU A 297 17.21 -39.91 -10.14
N GLU A 298 16.16 -39.35 -10.74
CA GLU A 298 15.30 -40.11 -11.67
C GLU A 298 16.00 -40.42 -13.00
N THR A 299 16.88 -39.55 -13.49
CA THR A 299 17.67 -39.82 -14.71
C THR A 299 18.78 -40.85 -14.51
N TRP A 300 19.20 -41.12 -13.26
CA TRP A 300 20.28 -42.08 -12.97
C TRP A 300 19.78 -43.50 -12.69
N LEU A 301 18.50 -43.67 -12.32
CA LEU A 301 17.88 -44.99 -12.07
C LEU A 301 17.13 -45.57 -13.28
N GLY A 302 17.11 -44.86 -14.42
CA GLY A 302 16.27 -45.20 -15.59
C GLY A 302 16.98 -45.70 -16.85
N VAL A 303 18.27 -46.08 -16.82
CA VAL A 303 19.00 -46.51 -18.03
C VAL A 303 19.69 -47.88 -17.88
N VAL A 304 18.93 -48.94 -18.19
CA VAL A 304 19.23 -50.10 -19.09
C VAL A 304 20.35 -51.09 -18.69
N PRO A 305 20.28 -52.41 -19.04
CA PRO A 305 19.18 -53.22 -19.60
C PRO A 305 18.63 -54.30 -18.65
#